data_AF-A0A090WH35-F1
#
_entry.id   AF-A0A090WH35-F1
#
_cell.length_a   1.000
_cell.length_b   1.000
_cell.length_c   1.000
_cell.angle_alpha   90.00
_cell.angle_beta   90.00
_cell.angle_gamma   90.00
#
_symmetry.space_group_name_H-M   'P 1'
#
loop_
_entity.id
_entity.type
_entity.pdbx_description
1 polymer ?
#
loop_
_entity_poly.entity_id
_entity_poly.type
_entity_poly.pdbx_seq_one_letter_code
_entity_poly.pdbx_strand_id
1 'polypeptide(L)'
;MKNVIVDYKKLTPDVLSLLVERYPDGYGDDDIISFKNHKNELIEAVEVKTEDTKYLVKISKRLSMQMEAFDEDDYDEKEMNDPDALPDMDLEQPKDVESENATED
;
A
#
# COMPACT_ATOMS: atom_id res chain seq x y z
N MET A 1 -12.57 2.73 -19.39
CA MET A 1 -11.79 2.39 -18.18
C MET A 1 -10.32 2.61 -18.46
N LYS A 2 -9.66 3.40 -17.63
CA LYS A 2 -8.21 3.63 -17.68
C LYS A 2 -7.51 2.57 -16.83
N ASN A 3 -6.41 2.00 -17.32
CA ASN A 3 -5.56 1.09 -16.55
C ASN A 3 -4.35 1.87 -16.07
N VAL A 4 -4.17 1.98 -14.76
CA VAL A 4 -3.05 2.68 -14.13
C VAL A 4 -2.28 1.67 -13.30
N ILE A 5 -0.99 1.49 -13.61
CA ILE A 5 -0.09 0.68 -12.79
C ILE A 5 0.56 1.62 -11.79
N VAL A 6 0.35 1.35 -10.50
CA VAL A 6 0.88 2.13 -9.41
C VAL A 6 1.96 1.31 -8.72
N ASP A 7 3.17 1.86 -8.73
CA ASP A 7 4.26 1.34 -7.91
C ASP A 7 4.15 1.96 -6.51
N TYR A 8 4.75 1.35 -5.49
CA TYR A 8 4.71 1.87 -4.12
C TYR A 8 5.18 3.32 -4.01
N LYS A 9 6.10 3.77 -4.89
CA LYS A 9 6.59 5.16 -4.97
C LYS A 9 5.59 6.18 -5.51
N LYS A 10 4.51 5.70 -6.11
CA LYS A 10 3.45 6.52 -6.72
C LYS A 10 2.12 6.26 -6.04
N LEU A 11 2.14 5.52 -4.92
CA LEU A 11 0.98 5.30 -4.11
C LEU A 11 0.61 6.63 -3.47
N THR A 12 -0.65 6.99 -3.49
CA THR A 12 -1.18 8.11 -2.72
C THR A 12 -1.94 7.54 -1.52
N PRO A 13 -2.08 8.31 -0.42
CA PRO A 13 -2.90 7.88 0.70
C PRO A 13 -4.34 7.49 0.29
N ASP A 14 -4.92 8.15 -0.72
CA ASP A 14 -6.23 7.79 -1.28
C ASP A 14 -6.27 6.34 -1.83
N VAL A 15 -5.26 5.94 -2.63
CA VAL A 15 -5.18 4.57 -3.16
C VAL A 15 -4.92 3.56 -2.04
N LEU A 16 -4.19 3.95 -0.99
CA LEU A 16 -3.93 3.11 0.17
C LEU A 16 -5.19 2.92 1.02
N SER A 17 -5.99 3.98 1.24
CA SER A 17 -7.29 3.89 1.90
C SER A 17 -8.20 2.92 1.15
N LEU A 18 -8.31 3.04 -0.19
CA LEU A 18 -9.08 2.09 -1.00
C LEU A 18 -8.62 0.63 -0.86
N LEU A 19 -7.31 0.39 -0.66
CA LEU A 19 -6.78 -0.94 -0.40
C LEU A 19 -7.19 -1.46 0.97
N VAL A 20 -7.08 -0.64 2.02
CA VAL A 20 -7.45 -0.99 3.40
C VAL A 20 -8.94 -1.23 3.51
N GLU A 21 -9.78 -0.36 2.91
CA GLU A 21 -11.23 -0.55 2.87
C GLU A 21 -11.62 -1.83 2.13
N ARG A 22 -10.94 -2.14 1.03
CA ARG A 22 -11.27 -3.31 0.20
C ARG A 22 -10.78 -4.63 0.79
N TYR A 23 -9.64 -4.58 1.49
CA TYR A 23 -8.93 -5.71 2.08
C TYR A 23 -8.58 -5.41 3.55
N PRO A 24 -9.60 -5.26 4.44
CA PRO A 24 -9.37 -4.90 5.84
C PRO A 24 -8.61 -5.99 6.61
N ASP A 25 -8.78 -7.25 6.19
CA ASP A 25 -8.06 -8.41 6.74
C ASP A 25 -6.76 -8.72 5.96
N GLY A 26 -6.38 -7.83 5.03
CA GLY A 26 -5.31 -8.06 4.05
C GLY A 26 -5.78 -8.81 2.79
N TYR A 27 -4.85 -9.01 1.86
CA TYR A 27 -5.07 -9.70 0.60
C TYR A 27 -4.54 -11.15 0.65
N GLY A 28 -5.27 -12.09 0.05
CA GLY A 28 -4.85 -13.48 -0.08
C GLY A 28 -4.15 -13.75 -1.41
N ASP A 29 -3.58 -14.94 -1.58
CA ASP A 29 -2.95 -15.36 -2.84
C ASP A 29 -3.92 -15.30 -4.03
N ASP A 30 -5.22 -15.50 -3.79
CA ASP A 30 -6.28 -15.43 -4.81
C ASP A 30 -6.52 -14.00 -5.34
N ASP A 31 -6.14 -12.98 -4.57
CA ASP A 31 -6.26 -11.58 -4.96
C ASP A 31 -5.02 -11.09 -5.73
N ILE A 32 -3.95 -11.89 -5.76
CA ILE A 32 -2.68 -11.55 -6.38
C ILE A 32 -2.71 -11.84 -7.87
N ILE A 33 -2.46 -10.80 -8.67
CA ILE A 33 -2.27 -10.91 -10.11
C ILE A 33 -0.78 -10.93 -10.41
N SER A 34 -0.29 -12.06 -10.92
CA SER A 34 1.10 -12.24 -11.32
C SER A 34 1.24 -12.23 -12.85
N PHE A 35 2.10 -11.36 -13.37
CA PHE A 35 2.37 -11.25 -14.81
C PHE A 35 3.84 -10.92 -15.08
N LYS A 36 4.32 -11.20 -16.29
CA LYS A 36 5.68 -10.83 -16.70
C LYS A 36 5.68 -9.51 -17.46
N ASN A 37 6.59 -8.61 -17.10
CA ASN A 37 6.76 -7.35 -17.83
C ASN A 37 7.61 -7.54 -19.11
N HIS A 38 7.84 -6.44 -19.85
CA HIS A 38 8.66 -6.44 -21.07
C HIS A 38 10.13 -6.85 -20.85
N LYS A 39 10.60 -6.87 -19.60
CA LYS A 39 11.94 -7.35 -19.20
C LYS A 39 11.94 -8.80 -18.75
N ASN A 40 10.82 -9.51 -18.89
CA ASN A 40 10.61 -10.88 -18.43
C ASN A 40 10.72 -11.04 -16.90
N GLU A 41 10.59 -9.94 -16.14
CA GLU A 41 10.54 -9.93 -14.68
C GLU A 41 9.12 -10.29 -14.23
N LEU A 42 9.01 -11.13 -13.20
CA LEU A 42 7.73 -11.44 -12.56
C LEU A 42 7.28 -10.26 -11.70
N ILE A 43 6.10 -9.73 -11.97
CA ILE A 43 5.45 -8.66 -11.22
C ILE A 43 4.20 -9.25 -10.58
N GLU A 44 4.03 -8.98 -9.30
CA GLU A 44 2.87 -9.37 -8.50
C GLU A 44 2.17 -8.08 -8.05
N ALA A 45 0.86 -8.02 -8.24
CA ALA A 45 0.07 -6.83 -7.94
C ALA A 45 -1.33 -7.21 -7.45
N VAL A 46 -1.89 -6.41 -6.55
CA VAL A 46 -3.31 -6.46 -6.19
C VAL A 46 -4.10 -5.49 -7.04
N GLU A 47 -5.33 -5.86 -7.39
CA GLU A 47 -6.23 -5.04 -8.19
C GLU A 47 -7.23 -4.30 -7.31
N VAL A 48 -7.32 -2.98 -7.50
CA VAL A 48 -8.34 -2.10 -6.91
C VAL A 48 -9.03 -1.34 -8.03
N LYS A 49 -10.35 -1.27 -7.98
CA LYS A 49 -11.16 -0.61 -9.01
C LYS A 49 -11.95 0.54 -8.39
N THR A 50 -11.84 1.69 -9.02
CA THR A 50 -12.81 2.79 -8.88
C THR A 50 -13.80 2.72 -10.06
N GLU A 51 -14.77 3.65 -10.12
CA GLU A 51 -15.80 3.65 -11.16
C GLU A 51 -15.22 3.73 -12.59
N ASP A 52 -14.11 4.44 -12.77
CA ASP A 52 -13.53 4.76 -14.08
C ASP A 52 -12.08 4.26 -14.27
N THR A 53 -11.39 3.93 -13.17
CA THR A 53 -9.97 3.59 -13.15
C THR A 53 -9.72 2.24 -12.49
N LYS A 54 -8.87 1.43 -13.13
CA LYS A 54 -8.34 0.19 -12.57
C LYS A 54 -6.89 0.44 -12.15
N TYR A 55 -6.63 0.28 -10.85
CA TYR A 55 -5.32 0.37 -10.24
C TYR A 55 -4.74 -1.04 -10.04
N LEU A 56 -3.52 -1.25 -10.55
CA LEU A 56 -2.71 -2.41 -10.23
C LEU A 56 -1.59 -1.96 -9.29
N VAL A 57 -1.72 -2.28 -8.01
CA VAL A 57 -0.75 -1.89 -6.99
C VAL A 57 0.24 -3.01 -6.79
N LYS A 58 1.51 -2.73 -7.06
CA LYS A 58 2.57 -3.74 -6.94
C LYS A 58 2.75 -4.18 -5.49
N ILE A 59 2.69 -5.49 -5.27
CA ILE A 59 2.92 -6.09 -3.96
C ILE A 59 4.41 -6.01 -3.64
N SER A 60 4.73 -5.46 -2.47
CA SER A 60 6.06 -5.48 -1.89
C SER A 60 5.94 -5.56 -0.37
N LYS A 61 6.99 -6.00 0.32
CA LYS A 61 7.01 -5.98 1.80
C LYS A 61 6.67 -4.59 2.39
N ARG A 62 7.01 -3.51 1.67
CA ARG A 62 6.72 -2.13 2.08
C ARG A 62 5.22 -1.83 2.07
N LEU A 63 4.49 -2.37 1.09
CA LEU A 63 3.05 -2.14 0.96
C LEU A 63 2.31 -2.67 2.19
N SER A 64 2.58 -3.91 2.60
CA SER A 64 1.91 -4.52 3.76
C SER A 64 2.16 -3.72 5.04
N MET A 65 3.39 -3.26 5.27
CA MET A 65 3.70 -2.40 6.42
C MET A 65 3.00 -1.04 6.34
N GLN A 66 2.89 -0.44 5.14
CA GLN A 66 2.18 0.83 4.97
C GLN A 66 0.69 0.64 5.24
N MET A 67 0.08 -0.43 4.74
CA MET A 67 -1.33 -0.75 5.01
C MET A 67 -1.61 -0.95 6.50
N GLU A 68 -0.71 -1.60 7.24
CA GLU A 68 -0.87 -1.84 8.68
C GLU A 68 -0.69 -0.57 9.52
N ALA A 69 0.23 0.32 9.10
CA ALA A 69 0.51 1.58 9.79
C ALA A 69 -0.30 2.77 9.26
N PHE A 70 -1.20 2.55 8.29
CA PHE A 70 -1.98 3.61 7.67
C PHE A 70 -3.21 3.94 8.52
N ASP A 71 -3.32 5.20 8.90
CA ASP A 71 -4.53 5.79 9.44
C ASP A 71 -4.98 6.92 8.50
N GLU A 72 -6.25 6.90 8.09
CA GLU A 72 -6.80 7.93 7.20
C GLU A 72 -6.89 9.28 7.91
N ASP A 73 -7.11 9.27 9.23
CA ASP A 73 -7.24 10.47 10.05
C ASP A 73 -5.90 11.26 10.18
N ASP A 74 -4.77 10.63 9.80
CA ASP A 74 -3.43 11.26 9.82
C ASP A 74 -3.15 12.15 8.60
N TYR A 75 -3.99 12.11 7.55
CA TYR A 75 -3.76 12.83 6.29
C TYR A 75 -4.86 13.85 5.99
N ASP A 76 -4.47 15.08 5.64
CA ASP A 76 -5.42 16.08 5.16
C ASP A 76 -5.88 15.78 3.71
N GLU A 77 -7.02 16.33 3.27
CA GLU A 77 -7.54 16.21 1.89
C GLU A 77 -6.49 16.58 0.80
N LYS A 78 -5.55 17.47 1.12
CA LYS A 78 -4.47 17.86 0.22
C LYS A 78 -3.39 16.79 0.09
N GLU A 79 -3.13 16.08 1.17
CA GLU A 79 -2.11 15.04 1.28
C GLU A 79 -2.63 13.71 0.71
N MET A 80 -3.95 13.49 0.74
CA MET A 80 -4.58 12.30 0.15
C MET A 80 -4.22 12.07 -1.32
N ASN A 81 -3.96 13.14 -2.06
CA ASN A 81 -3.59 13.09 -3.48
C ASN A 81 -2.07 13.26 -3.71
N ASP A 82 -1.29 13.40 -2.65
CA ASP A 82 0.15 13.62 -2.72
C ASP A 82 0.89 12.27 -2.52
N PRO A 83 1.59 11.76 -3.55
CA PRO A 83 2.36 10.51 -3.42
C PRO A 83 3.56 10.65 -2.48
N ASP A 84 4.01 11.87 -2.19
CA ASP A 84 5.12 12.14 -1.27
C ASP A 84 4.65 12.29 0.19
N ALA A 85 3.34 12.24 0.46
CA ALA A 85 2.80 12.29 1.82
C ALA A 85 3.04 10.98 2.59
N LEU A 86 3.13 9.84 1.91
CA LEU A 86 3.38 8.55 2.55
C LEU A 86 4.82 8.48 3.05
N PRO A 87 5.06 7.99 4.28
CA PRO A 87 6.41 7.88 4.81
C PRO A 87 7.24 6.88 4.00
N ASP A 88 8.45 7.32 3.62
CA ASP A 88 9.46 6.47 3.00
C ASP A 88 9.91 5.39 3.99
N MET A 89 9.24 4.22 3.95
CA MET A 89 9.67 3.06 4.71
C MET A 89 10.91 2.45 4.08
N ASP A 90 12.07 2.90 4.56
CA ASP A 90 13.34 2.28 4.25
C ASP A 90 13.45 0.91 4.95
N LEU A 91 13.51 -0.15 4.15
CA LEU A 91 13.58 -1.54 4.64
C LEU A 91 14.94 -1.87 5.29
N GLU A 92 15.91 -0.96 5.24
CA GLU A 92 17.26 -1.16 5.76
C GLU A 92 17.47 -0.66 7.20
N GLN A 93 16.46 -0.07 7.84
CA GLN A 93 16.52 0.25 9.26
C GLN A 93 15.61 -0.71 10.04
N PRO A 94 16.16 -1.59 10.92
CA PRO A 94 15.33 -2.26 11.90
C PRO A 94 14.69 -1.17 12.76
N LYS A 95 13.38 -0.95 12.61
CA LYS A 95 12.64 -0.19 13.60
C LYS A 95 12.68 -1.04 14.85
N ASP A 96 13.47 -0.62 15.83
CA ASP A 96 13.28 -1.00 17.22
C ASP A 96 11.83 -0.65 17.55
N VAL A 97 10.95 -1.65 17.43
CA VAL A 97 9.62 -1.63 18.02
C VAL A 97 9.84 -1.60 19.52
N GLU A 98 10.00 -0.39 20.05
CA GLU A 98 9.91 -0.13 21.47
C GLU A 98 8.47 -0.44 21.87
N SER A 99 8.24 -1.70 22.19
CA SER A 99 7.03 -2.17 22.85
C SER A 99 7.00 -1.53 24.24
N GLU A 100 6.51 -0.30 24.33
CA GLU A 100 5.99 0.26 25.56
C GLU A 100 4.71 -0.50 25.92
N ASN A 101 4.85 -1.71 26.46
CA ASN A 101 3.78 -2.29 27.25
C ASN A 101 4.06 -1.96 28.71
N ALA A 102 3.48 -0.85 29.15
CA ALA A 102 3.29 -0.56 30.55
C ALA A 102 2.44 -1.68 31.18
N THR A 103 3.01 -2.37 32.15
CA THR A 103 2.23 -2.93 33.26
C THR A 103 2.93 -2.54 34.54
N GLU A 104 2.41 -1.49 35.17
CA GLU A 104 2.45 -1.29 36.61
C GLU A 104 1.77 -2.50 37.29
N ASP A 105 2.53 -3.26 38.09
CA ASP A 105 2.26 -3.60 39.51
C ASP A 105 3.45 -4.40 40.09
#